data_AF-A0A552LAH9-F1
#
_entry.id   AF-A0A552LAH9-F1
#
_cell.length_a   1.000
_cell.length_b   1.000
_cell.length_c   1.000
_cell.angle_alpha   90.00
_cell.angle_beta   90.00
_cell.angle_gamma   90.00
#
_symmetry.space_group_name_H-M   'P 1'
#
loop_
_entity.id
_entity.type
_entity.pdbx_description
1 polymer ?
#
loop_
_entity_poly.entity_id
_entity_poly.type
_entity_poly.pdbx_seq_one_letter_code
_entity_poly.pdbx_strand_id
1 'polypeptide(L)' 'MTGWPQDRWVNTILFYHRLFKDKIVIEDDNFAEGLSPILIQSGIAAEDIINRLSLEQNYPSDRSLLYI' A
#
# COMPACT_ATOMS: atom_id res chain seq x y z
N MET A 1 -6.88 -9.83 -7.10
CA MET A 1 -7.33 -11.02 -7.86
C MET A 1 -8.02 -10.54 -9.11
N THR A 2 -7.58 -11.02 -10.27
CA THR A 2 -8.21 -10.74 -11.56
C THR A 2 -8.54 -12.07 -12.22
N GLY A 3 -9.82 -12.31 -12.50
CA GLY A 3 -10.27 -13.56 -13.11
C GLY A 3 -11.75 -13.82 -12.95
N TRP A 4 -12.17 -15.02 -13.34
CA TRP A 4 -13.54 -15.52 -13.22
C TRP A 4 -13.66 -16.53 -12.08
N PRO A 5 -13.75 -16.12 -10.81
CA PRO A 5 -14.16 -17.03 -9.76
C PRO A 5 -15.64 -17.38 -9.93
N GLN A 6 -15.90 -18.68 -10.13
CA GLN A 6 -17.24 -19.23 -10.38
C GLN A 6 -17.89 -18.59 -11.61
N ASP A 7 -19.02 -17.90 -11.44
CA ASP A 7 -19.86 -17.32 -12.48
C ASP A 7 -19.75 -15.80 -12.58
N ARG A 8 -18.81 -15.18 -11.84
CA ARG A 8 -18.61 -13.71 -11.85
C ARG A 8 -17.19 -13.32 -12.20
N TRP A 9 -17.05 -12.22 -12.94
CA TRP A 9 -15.77 -11.56 -13.13
C TRP A 9 -15.40 -10.80 -11.87
N VAL A 10 -14.19 -10.99 -11.37
CA VAL A 10 -13.60 -10.23 -10.27
C VAL A 10 -12.35 -9.56 -10.78
N ASN A 11 -12.29 -8.24 -10.59
CA ASN A 11 -11.09 -7.45 -10.84
C ASN A 11 -10.87 -6.53 -9.64
N THR A 12 -10.08 -7.01 -8.67
CA THR A 12 -9.84 -6.31 -7.41
C THR A 12 -8.34 -6.24 -7.15
N ILE A 13 -7.85 -5.05 -6.84
CA ILE A 13 -6.47 -4.84 -6.36
C ILE A 13 -6.38 -5.45 -4.96
N LEU A 14 -5.46 -6.40 -4.75
CA LEU A 14 -5.30 -7.02 -3.44
C LEU A 14 -4.51 -6.11 -2.48
N PHE A 15 -3.48 -5.45 -3.02
CA PHE A 15 -2.74 -4.40 -2.35
C PHE A 15 -2.08 -3.53 -3.41
N TYR A 16 -1.77 -2.29 -3.05
CA TYR A 16 -0.98 -1.37 -3.85
C TYR A 16 0.01 -0.63 -2.95
N HIS A 17 1.27 -0.60 -3.36
CA HIS A 17 2.32 0.12 -2.66
C HIS A 17 3.26 0.82 -3.64
N ARG A 18 3.99 1.81 -3.14
CA ARG A 18 5.09 2.46 -3.85
C ARG A 18 6.26 2.73 -2.92
N LEU A 19 7.42 2.98 -3.50
CA LEU A 19 8.57 3.51 -2.76
C LEU A 19 8.57 5.02 -2.89
N PHE A 20 8.71 5.72 -1.77
CA PHE A 20 8.79 7.18 -1.74
C PHE A 20 9.70 7.63 -0.61
N LYS A 21 10.77 8.38 -0.93
CA LYS A 21 11.75 8.91 0.03
C LYS A 21 12.18 7.84 1.06
N ASP A 22 12.63 6.70 0.54
CA ASP A 22 13.11 5.54 1.31
C ASP A 22 12.07 4.87 2.22
N LYS A 23 10.78 5.17 2.02
CA LYS A 23 9.66 4.54 2.72
C LYS A 23 8.86 3.66 1.76
N ILE A 24 8.32 2.58 2.31
CA ILE A 24 7.25 1.82 1.68
C ILE A 24 5.94 2.52 2.04
N VAL A 25 5.24 3.02 1.03
CA VAL A 25 3.92 3.62 1.18
C VAL A 25 2.87 2.60 0.79
N ILE A 26 2.03 2.22 1.74
CA ILE A 26 0.83 1.40 1.50
C ILE A 26 -0.29 2.34 1.07
N GLU A 27 -0.74 2.18 -0.17
CA GLU A 27 -1.81 2.98 -0.80
C GLU A 27 -3.16 2.26 -0.71
N ASP A 28 -3.17 0.95 -0.93
CA ASP A 28 -4.32 0.07 -0.71
C ASP A 28 -3.86 -1.26 -0.10
N ASP A 29 -4.66 -1.81 0.80
CA ASP A 29 -4.38 -3.08 1.47
C ASP A 29 -5.68 -3.81 1.82
N ASN A 30 -5.97 -4.89 1.08
CA ASN A 30 -7.16 -5.71 1.26
C ASN A 30 -6.84 -7.08 1.89
N PHE A 31 -5.66 -7.26 2.50
CA PHE A 31 -5.39 -8.47 3.29
C PHE A 31 -6.11 -8.43 4.63
N ALA A 32 -6.60 -9.58 5.10
CA ALA A 32 -7.28 -9.69 6.39
C ALA A 32 -6.37 -9.31 7.57
N GLU A 33 -5.08 -9.65 7.48
CA GLU A 33 -4.06 -9.34 8.50
C GLU A 33 -3.27 -8.06 8.17
N GLY A 34 -3.48 -7.48 7.00
CA GLY A 34 -2.70 -6.37 6.45
C GLY A 34 -1.30 -6.77 5.96
N LEU A 35 -0.72 -5.90 5.14
CA LEU A 35 0.60 -6.07 4.54
C LEU A 35 1.73 -5.72 5.53
N SER A 36 1.51 -4.76 6.45
CA SER A 36 2.54 -4.29 7.38
C SER A 36 3.17 -5.40 8.24
N PRO A 37 2.39 -6.32 8.87
CA PRO A 37 2.99 -7.40 9.68
C PRO A 37 3.91 -8.32 8.86
N ILE A 38 3.54 -8.59 7.60
CA ILE A 38 4.33 -9.43 6.68
C ILE A 38 5.67 -8.76 6.35
N LEU A 39 5.65 -7.45 6.08
CA LEU A 39 6.85 -6.66 5.80
C LEU A 39 7.77 -6.57 7.03
N ILE A 40 7.20 -6.44 8.22
CA ILE A 40 7.99 -6.44 9.46
C ILE A 40 8.63 -7.80 9.69
N GLN A 41 7.90 -8.90 9.46
CA GLN A 41 8.44 -10.26 9.57
C GLN A 41 9.56 -10.55 8.57
N SER A 42 9.55 -9.90 7.40
CA SER A 42 10.62 -10.02 6.41
C SER A 42 11.84 -9.14 6.72
N GLY A 43 11.81 -8.37 7.81
CA GLY A 43 12.94 -7.58 8.30
C GLY A 43 12.90 -6.09 7.97
N ILE A 44 11.77 -5.58 7.46
CA ILE A 44 11.60 -4.14 7.24
C ILE A 44 11.27 -3.46 8.57
N ALA A 45 11.98 -2.37 8.88
CA ALA A 45 11.72 -1.61 10.08
C ALA A 45 10.32 -0.98 10.04
N ALA A 46 9.59 -0.99 11.16
CA ALA A 46 8.21 -0.53 11.20
C ALA A 46 8.10 0.97 10.84
N GLU A 47 9.11 1.77 11.20
CA GLU A 47 9.24 3.18 10.85
C GLU A 47 9.46 3.44 9.35
N ASP A 48 9.81 2.41 8.57
CA ASP A 48 9.98 2.50 7.12
C ASP A 48 8.68 2.19 6.35
N ILE A 49 7.62 1.80 7.05
CA ILE A 49 6.31 1.48 6.48
C ILE A 49 5.33 2.57 6.90
N ILE A 50 4.77 3.28 5.91
CA ILE A 50 3.77 4.33 6.15
C ILE A 50 2.54 4.09 5.27
N ASN A 51 1.41 4.65 5.67
CA ASN A 51 0.22 4.68 4.81
C ASN A 51 0.12 6.03 4.07
N ARG A 52 -0.76 6.09 3.07
CA ARG A 52 -1.02 7.31 2.29
C ARG A 52 -1.36 8.52 3.15
N LEU A 53 -2.17 8.35 4.19
CA LEU A 53 -2.58 9.44 5.08
C LEU A 53 -1.38 10.05 5.82
N SER A 54 -0.50 9.21 6.36
CA SER A 54 0.75 9.65 6.99
C SER A 54 1.67 10.37 6.00
N LEU A 55 1.71 9.91 4.76
CA LEU A 55 2.52 10.54 3.72
C LEU A 55 2.01 11.96 3.36
N GLU A 56 0.70 12.10 3.17
CA GLU A 56 0.05 13.40 2.86
C GLU A 56 0.23 14.40 4.02
N GLN A 57 0.21 13.94 5.27
CA GLN A 57 0.49 14.76 6.45
C GLN A 57 1.95 15.23 6.51
N ASN A 58 2.89 14.37 6.16
CA ASN A 58 4.32 14.69 6.21
C ASN A 58 4.79 15.56 5.03
N TYR A 59 4.09 15.49 3.89
CA TYR A 59 4.46 16.22 2.67
C TYR A 59 3.25 16.91 2.00
N PRO A 60 2.53 17.82 2.68
CA PRO A 60 1.28 18.39 2.19
C PRO A 60 1.45 19.25 0.92
N SER A 61 2.66 19.73 0.65
CA SER A 61 2.97 20.56 -0.52
C SER A 61 3.50 19.76 -1.72
N ASP A 62 3.73 18.46 -1.57
CA ASP A 62 4.38 17.63 -2.58
C ASP A 62 3.36 17.13 -3.61
N ARG A 63 3.28 17.82 -4.74
CA ARG A 63 2.30 17.51 -5.79
C ARG A 63 2.55 16.17 -6.48
N SER A 64 3.73 15.55 -6.32
CA SER A 64 3.97 14.19 -6.83
C SER A 64 3.06 13.15 -6.17
N LEU A 65 2.46 13.47 -5.02
CA LEU A 65 1.52 12.60 -4.32
C LEU A 65 0.15 12.50 -5.01
N LEU A 66 -0.19 13.47 -5.87
CA LEU A 66 -1.49 13.56 -6.55
C LEU A 66 -1.56 12.78 -7.86
N TYR A 67 -0.42 12.36 -8.42
CA TYR A 67 -0.35 11.65 -9.69
C TYR A 67 -0.04 10.18 -9.42
N ILE A 68 -1.11 9.39 -9.28
CA ILE A 68 -1.10 7.93 -9.32
C ILE A 68 -2.31 7.46 -10.12
#